data_AF-A0A2V1BAZ1-F1
#
_entry.id   AF-A0A2V1BAZ1-F1
#
_cell.length_a   1.000
_cell.length_b   1.000
_cell.length_c   1.000
_cell.angle_alpha   90.00
_cell.angle_beta   90.00
_cell.angle_gamma   90.00
#
_symmetry.space_group_name_H-M   'P 1'
#
loop_
_entity.id
_entity.type
_entity.pdbx_description
1 polymer ?
#
loop_
_entity_poly.entity_id
_entity_poly.type
_entity_poly.pdbx_seq_one_letter_code
_entity_poly.pdbx_strand_id
1 'polypeptide(L)'
;MDTINVKRNDEGKRRKRKNEGINRRKDTLIKKAYELGEFDGIDVALIICKHGRYTTYRSKDYVSWPPSIAEIQTAYPLPKNILPEDIEKRLFKHTGGKLPLKNKEEGRTMNNKQTTCK
;
A
#
# COMPACT_ATOMS: atom_id res chain seq x y z
N MET A 1 37.98 6.42 19.87
CA MET A 1 36.86 5.45 19.76
C MET A 1 35.72 6.17 19.05
N ASP A 2 35.50 5.82 17.79
CA ASP A 2 34.86 6.70 16.81
C ASP A 2 33.33 6.73 16.94
N THR A 3 32.82 7.87 17.42
CA THR A 3 31.38 8.18 17.53
C THR A 3 30.62 8.08 16.21
N ILE A 4 31.33 8.22 15.08
CA ILE A 4 30.80 8.12 13.72
C ILE A 4 30.37 6.69 13.39
N ASN A 5 31.14 5.69 13.85
CA ASN A 5 30.83 4.29 13.58
C ASN A 5 29.59 3.87 14.36
N VAL A 6 29.46 4.23 15.65
CA VAL A 6 28.26 3.93 16.46
C VAL A 6 26.98 4.47 15.80
N LYS A 7 27.00 5.70 15.29
CA LYS A 7 25.82 6.36 14.68
C LYS A 7 25.35 5.68 13.39
N ARG A 8 26.27 5.20 12.54
CA ARG A 8 25.94 4.45 11.31
C ARG A 8 25.27 3.11 11.62
N ASN A 9 25.69 2.45 12.70
CA ASN A 9 25.20 1.15 13.12
C ASN A 9 23.72 1.20 13.54
N ASP A 10 23.34 2.25 14.28
CA ASP A 10 21.98 2.44 14.77
C ASP A 10 21.00 2.83 13.67
N GLU A 11 21.45 3.59 12.67
CA GLU A 11 20.63 3.93 11.51
C GLU A 11 20.33 2.69 10.65
N GLY A 12 21.33 1.83 10.43
CA GLY A 12 21.15 0.53 9.77
C GLY A 12 20.17 -0.36 10.52
N LYS A 13 20.28 -0.44 11.86
CA LYS A 13 19.34 -1.19 12.71
C LYS A 13 17.91 -0.62 12.66
N ARG A 14 17.74 0.71 12.68
CA ARG A 14 16.42 1.36 12.55
C ARG A 14 15.77 1.09 11.19
N ARG A 15 16.54 1.20 10.10
CA ARG A 15 16.05 0.88 8.74
C ARG A 15 15.63 -0.59 8.62
N LYS A 16 16.40 -1.52 9.20
CA LYS A 16 16.06 -2.95 9.24
C LYS A 16 14.72 -3.19 9.95
N ARG A 17 14.51 -2.62 11.14
CA ARG A 17 13.25 -2.73 11.90
C ARG A 17 12.04 -2.11 11.16
N LYS A 18 12.24 -0.96 10.50
CA LYS A 18 11.15 -0.30 9.74
C LYS A 18 10.73 -1.14 8.52
N ASN A 19 11.69 -1.72 7.80
CA ASN A 19 11.42 -2.63 6.69
C ASN A 19 10.74 -3.92 7.14
N GLU A 20 11.15 -4.47 8.28
CA GLU A 20 10.51 -5.64 8.89
C GLU A 20 9.05 -5.36 9.23
N GLY A 21 8.75 -4.20 9.82
CA GLY A 21 7.36 -3.79 10.10
C GLY A 21 6.50 -3.69 8.84
N ILE A 22 7.03 -3.14 7.75
CA ILE A 22 6.32 -3.06 6.46
C ILE A 22 6.08 -4.45 5.88
N ASN A 23 7.08 -5.32 5.90
CA ASN A 23 6.95 -6.69 5.40
C ASN A 23 5.91 -7.46 6.22
N ARG A 24 5.93 -7.36 7.56
CA ARG A 24 4.92 -7.98 8.43
C ARG A 24 3.51 -7.50 8.09
N ARG A 25 3.29 -6.19 7.91
CA ARG A 25 1.98 -5.64 7.50
C ARG A 25 1.55 -6.16 6.12
N LYS A 26 2.48 -6.26 5.18
CA LYS A 26 2.23 -6.80 3.84
C LYS A 26 1.78 -8.26 3.94
N ASP A 27 2.47 -9.08 4.72
CA ASP A 27 2.16 -10.50 4.90
C ASP A 27 0.81 -10.68 5.62
N THR A 28 0.53 -9.84 6.63
CA THR A 28 -0.79 -9.80 7.27
C THR A 28 -1.89 -9.42 6.29
N LEU A 29 -1.67 -8.44 5.41
CA LEU A 29 -2.66 -8.02 4.42
C LEU A 29 -2.96 -9.15 3.43
N ILE A 30 -1.93 -9.85 2.95
CA ILE A 30 -2.11 -11.03 2.08
C ILE A 30 -2.89 -12.12 2.82
N LYS A 31 -2.55 -12.40 4.08
CA LYS A 31 -3.30 -13.38 4.90
C LYS A 31 -4.78 -12.99 5.04
N LYS A 32 -5.08 -11.71 5.26
CA LYS A 32 -6.47 -11.22 5.34
C LYS A 32 -7.19 -11.27 4.00
N ALA A 33 -6.50 -11.00 2.90
CA ALA A 33 -7.05 -11.18 1.56
C ALA A 33 -7.37 -12.66 1.27
N TYR A 34 -6.53 -13.58 1.75
CA TYR A 34 -6.79 -15.01 1.69
C TYR A 34 -8.01 -15.41 2.51
N GLU A 35 -8.04 -15.07 3.80
CA GLU A 35 -9.20 -15.34 4.68
C GLU A 35 -10.51 -14.80 4.10
N LEU A 36 -10.49 -13.63 3.44
CA LEU A 36 -11.68 -13.05 2.81
C LEU A 36 -12.11 -13.79 1.52
N GLY A 37 -11.17 -14.36 0.78
CA GLY A 37 -11.45 -15.12 -0.44
C GLY A 37 -11.99 -16.53 -0.19
N GLU A 38 -11.90 -17.04 1.04
CA GLU A 38 -12.49 -18.33 1.44
C GLU A 38 -14.01 -18.25 1.62
N PHE A 39 -14.59 -17.05 1.67
CA PHE A 39 -16.04 -16.87 1.73
C PHE A 39 -16.67 -17.01 0.34
N ASP A 40 -17.79 -17.73 0.27
CA ASP A 40 -18.51 -17.96 -0.98
C ASP A 40 -18.96 -16.65 -1.65
N GLY A 41 -18.75 -16.59 -2.97
CA GLY A 41 -19.14 -15.45 -3.80
C GLY A 41 -18.21 -14.24 -3.72
N ILE A 42 -17.07 -14.34 -3.03
CA ILE A 42 -16.09 -13.26 -2.93
C ILE A 42 -14.81 -13.60 -3.70
N ASP A 43 -14.54 -12.83 -4.75
CA ASP A 43 -13.28 -12.87 -5.46
C ASP A 43 -12.39 -11.70 -5.06
N VAL A 44 -11.17 -12.01 -4.59
CA VAL A 44 -10.24 -11.02 -4.06
C VAL A 44 -8.99 -10.97 -4.93
N ALA A 45 -8.62 -9.77 -5.35
CA ALA A 45 -7.33 -9.50 -5.94
C ALA A 45 -6.67 -8.32 -5.22
N LEU A 46 -5.39 -8.43 -4.95
CA LEU A 46 -4.60 -7.42 -4.27
C LEU A 46 -3.37 -7.09 -5.11
N ILE A 47 -3.17 -5.80 -5.39
CA ILE A 47 -2.02 -5.29 -6.13
C ILE A 47 -1.28 -4.32 -5.19
N ILE A 48 -0.01 -4.61 -4.91
CA ILE A 48 0.85 -3.77 -4.07
C ILE A 48 2.05 -3.33 -4.91
N CYS A 49 2.27 -2.02 -5.02
CA CYS A 49 3.46 -1.46 -5.64
C CYS A 49 4.38 -0.85 -4.56
N LYS A 50 5.63 -1.31 -4.49
CA LYS A 50 6.65 -0.78 -3.59
C LYS A 50 7.91 -0.48 -4.39
N HIS A 51 8.30 0.79 -4.48
CA HIS A 51 9.48 1.25 -5.22
C HIS A 51 9.55 0.68 -6.66
N GLY A 52 8.42 0.72 -7.38
CA GLY A 52 8.32 0.21 -8.77
C GLY A 52 8.19 -1.31 -8.89
N ARG A 53 8.27 -2.07 -7.78
CA ARG A 53 8.05 -3.52 -7.80
C ARG A 53 6.61 -3.85 -7.42
N TYR A 54 5.95 -4.59 -8.30
CA TYR A 54 4.60 -5.11 -8.06
C TYR A 54 4.64 -6.44 -7.32
N THR A 55 3.70 -6.63 -6.41
CA THR A 55 3.36 -7.89 -5.76
C THR A 55 1.86 -8.06 -5.89
N THR A 56 1.44 -9.20 -6.44
CA THR A 56 0.03 -9.48 -6.69
C THR A 56 -0.41 -10.73 -5.94
N TYR A 57 -1.62 -10.70 -5.42
CA TYR A 57 -2.32 -11.87 -4.88
C TYR A 57 -3.68 -11.98 -5.57
N ARG A 58 -4.12 -13.21 -5.83
CA ARG A 58 -5.43 -13.55 -6.41
C ARG A 58 -5.99 -14.73 -5.62
N SER A 59 -7.26 -14.66 -5.24
CA SER A 59 -7.94 -15.77 -4.55
C SER A 59 -8.25 -16.93 -5.49
N LYS A 60 -8.48 -16.64 -6.78
CA LYS A 60 -8.74 -17.63 -7.82
C LYS A 60 -7.83 -17.41 -9.02
N ASP A 61 -7.34 -18.50 -9.60
CA ASP A 61 -6.42 -18.51 -10.73
C ASP A 61 -7.13 -18.54 -12.10
N TYR A 62 -8.20 -17.76 -12.25
CA TYR A 62 -8.82 -17.58 -13.57
C TYR A 62 -7.93 -16.71 -14.46
N VAL A 63 -7.82 -17.10 -15.74
CA VAL A 63 -6.98 -16.41 -16.74
C VAL A 63 -7.38 -14.94 -16.93
N SER A 64 -8.67 -14.63 -16.76
CA SER A 64 -9.26 -13.29 -16.92
C SER A 64 -9.41 -12.51 -15.60
N TRP A 65 -8.85 -12.99 -14.49
CA TRP A 65 -8.99 -12.36 -13.18
C TRP A 65 -7.64 -11.84 -12.64
N PRO A 66 -7.57 -10.61 -12.08
CA PRO A 66 -8.65 -9.64 -11.90
C PRO A 66 -9.03 -8.85 -13.17
N PRO A 67 -10.26 -8.31 -13.24
CA PRO A 67 -10.68 -7.41 -14.31
C PRO A 67 -9.84 -6.13 -14.28
N SER A 68 -9.69 -5.52 -15.45
CA SER A 68 -9.08 -4.21 -15.58
C SER A 68 -9.90 -3.13 -14.86
N ILE A 69 -9.23 -2.04 -14.50
CA ILE A 69 -9.89 -0.90 -13.83
C ILE A 69 -11.03 -0.32 -14.69
N ALA A 70 -10.86 -0.31 -16.02
CA ALA A 70 -11.88 0.15 -16.94
C ALA A 70 -13.12 -0.76 -16.90
N GLU A 71 -12.92 -2.08 -16.92
CA GLU A 71 -14.03 -3.05 -16.81
C GLU A 71 -14.77 -2.90 -15.47
N ILE A 72 -14.04 -2.70 -14.36
CA ILE A 72 -14.64 -2.47 -13.05
C ILE A 72 -15.52 -1.21 -13.05
N GLN A 73 -15.05 -0.12 -13.67
CA GLN A 73 -15.80 1.15 -13.74
C GLN A 73 -17.13 1.02 -14.50
N THR A 74 -17.20 0.10 -15.46
CA THR A 74 -18.41 -0.18 -16.26
C THR A 74 -19.29 -1.27 -15.68
N ALA A 75 -18.87 -1.92 -14.59
CA ALA A 75 -19.58 -3.05 -14.02
C ALA A 75 -20.90 -2.65 -13.33
N TYR A 76 -21.83 -3.61 -13.27
CA TYR A 76 -23.07 -3.47 -12.49
C TYR A 76 -23.12 -4.55 -11.40
N PRO A 77 -23.47 -4.20 -10.15
CA PRO A 77 -23.83 -2.86 -9.66
C PRO A 77 -22.65 -1.89 -9.63
N LEU A 78 -22.96 -0.58 -9.59
CA LEU A 78 -21.95 0.48 -9.63
C LEU A 78 -20.85 0.23 -8.59
N PRO A 79 -19.57 0.26 -9.00
CA PRO A 79 -18.46 -0.05 -8.11
C PRO A 79 -18.34 1.01 -7.02
N LYS A 80 -18.09 0.56 -5.79
CA LYS A 80 -17.81 1.44 -4.65
C LYS A 80 -16.31 1.67 -4.52
N ASN A 81 -15.84 2.85 -4.91
CA ASN A 81 -14.46 3.25 -4.67
C ASN A 81 -14.28 3.76 -3.23
N ILE A 82 -13.27 3.25 -2.52
CA ILE A 82 -12.93 3.67 -1.15
C ILE A 82 -11.54 4.28 -1.19
N LEU A 83 -11.44 5.58 -0.93
CA LEU A 83 -10.17 6.29 -0.94
C LEU A 83 -9.55 6.36 0.47
N PRO A 84 -8.24 6.65 0.59
CA PRO A 84 -7.58 6.81 1.89
C PRO A 84 -8.30 7.80 2.81
N GLU A 85 -8.83 8.89 2.26
CA GLU A 85 -9.57 9.92 2.99
C GLU A 85 -10.85 9.36 3.63
N ASP A 86 -11.51 8.41 2.97
CA ASP A 86 -12.72 7.77 3.50
C ASP A 86 -12.38 6.86 4.68
N ILE A 87 -11.25 6.17 4.62
CA ILE A 87 -10.75 5.35 5.73
C ILE A 87 -10.35 6.23 6.90
N GLU A 88 -9.64 7.33 6.66
CA GLU A 88 -9.24 8.30 7.69
C GLU A 88 -10.46 8.87 8.42
N LYS A 89 -11.51 9.24 7.67
CA LYS A 89 -12.79 9.68 8.25
C LYS A 89 -13.45 8.60 9.11
N ARG A 90 -13.44 7.33 8.68
CA ARG A 90 -13.98 6.21 9.48
C ARG A 90 -13.20 5.99 10.77
N LEU A 91 -11.87 6.03 10.69
CA LEU A 91 -11.00 5.88 11.86
C LEU A 91 -11.20 7.03 12.86
N PHE A 92 -11.31 8.27 12.37
CA PHE A 92 -11.56 9.45 13.21
C PHE A 92 -12.86 9.38 14.00
N LYS A 93 -13.93 8.87 13.37
CA LYS A 93 -15.23 8.65 14.04
C LYS A 93 -15.10 7.65 15.19
N HIS A 94 -14.28 6.62 15.03
CA HIS A 94 -14.07 5.60 16.06
C HIS A 94 -13.14 6.05 17.19
N THR A 95 -12.22 7.00 16.97
CA THR A 95 -11.25 7.46 17.98
C THR A 95 -11.70 8.69 18.77
N GLY A 96 -12.96 9.14 18.63
CA GLY A 96 -13.48 10.29 19.36
C GLY A 96 -12.80 11.61 18.97
N GLY A 97 -12.33 11.74 17.73
CA GLY A 97 -11.80 13.00 17.21
C GLY A 97 -10.27 13.20 17.31
N LYS A 98 -9.48 12.14 17.55
CA LYS A 98 -8.01 12.20 17.43
C LYS A 98 -7.55 11.65 16.08
N LEU A 99 -7.03 12.52 15.21
CA LEU A 99 -6.35 12.14 13.97
C LEU A 99 -4.99 11.50 14.29
N PRO A 100 -4.64 10.33 13.71
CA PRO A 100 -3.29 9.80 13.81
C PRO A 100 -2.32 10.69 13.02
N LEU A 101 -1.22 11.11 13.66
CA LEU A 101 -0.16 11.88 12.99
C LEU A 101 0.43 11.06 11.83
N LYS A 102 0.21 11.53 10.60
CA LYS A 102 0.99 11.09 9.44
C LYS A 102 2.44 11.55 9.65
N ASN A 103 3.38 10.61 9.70
CA ASN A 103 4.81 10.96 9.63
C ASN A 103 5.07 11.53 8.23
N LYS A 104 5.32 12.83 8.18
CA LYS A 104 5.68 13.63 7.01
C LYS A 104 7.10 13.25 6.60
N GLU A 105 7.25 12.26 5.72
CA GLU A 105 8.51 12.11 4.96
C GLU A 105 8.39 13.04 3.74
N GLU A 106 9.25 14.06 3.77
CA GLU A 106 9.23 15.25 2.94
C GLU A 106 9.39 14.91 1.45
N GLY A 107 8.56 15.58 0.65
CA GLY A 107 8.70 15.60 -0.80
C GLY A 107 10.03 16.21 -1.21
N ARG A 108 10.76 15.49 -2.04
CA ARG A 108 11.73 16.10 -2.95
C ARG A 108 11.28 15.79 -4.38
N THR A 109 10.34 16.59 -4.86
CA THR A 109 10.01 16.68 -6.27
C THR A 109 11.19 17.36 -6.97
N MET A 110 12.08 16.58 -7.57
CA MET A 110 13.05 17.13 -8.53
C MET A 110 12.35 17.27 -9.87
N ASN A 111 11.79 18.45 -10.10
CA ASN A 111 11.40 18.90 -11.43
C ASN A 111 12.68 19.06 -12.26
N ASN A 112 12.79 18.38 -13.41
CA ASN A 112 13.69 18.82 -14.48
C ASN A 112 13.09 18.49 -15.85
N LYS A 113 12.35 19.49 -16.34
CA LYS A 113 12.33 20.08 -17.69
C LYS A 113 12.67 19.16 -18.87
N GLN A 114 11.65 18.97 -19.71
CA GLN A 114 11.73 18.61 -21.12
C GLN A 114 12.84 19.40 -21.84
N THR A 115 13.68 18.69 -22.59
CA THR A 115 14.50 19.27 -23.64
C THR A 115 14.00 18.69 -24.96
N THR A 116 13.46 19.56 -25.81
CA THR A 116 13.04 19.24 -27.17
C THR A 116 14.29 19.23 -28.05
N CYS A 117 14.56 18.14 -28.77
CA CYS A 117 15.51 18.17 -29.88
C CYS A 117 14.74 18.29 -31.19
N LYS A 118 15.20 19.25 -32.00
CA LYS A 118 14.74 19.56 -33.35
C LYS A 118 15.06 18.45 -34.34
#